data_AF-A0A1Y2FMM0-F1
#
_entry.id   AF-A0A1Y2FMM0-F1
#
_cell.length_a   1.000
_cell.length_b   1.000
_cell.length_c   1.000
_cell.angle_alpha   90.00
_cell.angle_beta   90.00
_cell.angle_gamma   90.00
#
_symmetry.space_group_name_H-M   'P 1'
#
loop_
_entity.id
_entity.type
_entity.pdbx_description
1 polymer ?
#
loop_
_entity_poly.entity_id
_entity_poly.type
_entity_poly.pdbx_seq_one_letter_code
_entity_poly.pdbx_strand_id
1 'polypeptide(L)'
;MLFNIFLISIVQIVFAFPQNQLPSGAIIVAKDGSGKFNSIQKAVDSLSKSANSERVIYIKNGTYREQVSIQKDFVTLIGENKDKVIITYDLNNAKTGSSSECATVKAKCSNFKAFDITFENTAPFPGNNAQAPAFYSYGNKHYIENCNFLSYQDTLLSYHGTQYFKKCYIRGLTDFIWGFGRAVFDGCTLHVVSKGGKNTGYLTANGNEDGNFKEGGFLITNSKVTTDGANFYLGRLWKKNCYVIFDKTEFPGNKIVKEGWLTFSGYDNYKYSSKVGEYQCKGNGYNTNGRVSWSTKFNSAPSISSFLGGDLSFVSNTVYKKSNNNNNSNATSNNNSNVNNNNNNNNKNNNNSNTNNNNNNNNNNNGWNNWNNWNWNWWDQSNNNNNNNNNNNNNNNNNVSYGSNPSNNNCKPLYYQCGGKGYKGSTCCKQGSCKKFSEIFSMCS
;
A
#
# COMPACT_ATOMS: atom_id res chain seq x y z
N MET A 1 34.62 -25.73 28.60
CA MET A 1 33.18 -25.51 28.37
C MET A 1 33.04 -24.86 26.99
N LEU A 2 32.76 -25.67 25.96
CA LEU A 2 32.59 -25.24 24.57
C LEU A 2 31.16 -24.67 24.40
N PHE A 3 31.02 -23.39 24.08
CA PHE A 3 29.73 -22.82 23.68
C PHE A 3 29.69 -22.73 22.14
N ASN A 4 28.96 -23.67 21.54
CA ASN A 4 28.56 -23.63 20.14
C ASN A 4 27.58 -22.47 19.91
N ILE A 5 28.00 -21.46 19.16
CA ILE A 5 27.11 -20.42 18.64
C ILE A 5 26.49 -20.98 17.35
N PHE A 6 25.27 -21.50 17.45
CA PHE A 6 24.45 -21.81 16.28
C PHE A 6 23.96 -20.49 15.67
N LEU A 7 24.58 -20.10 14.54
CA LEU A 7 24.09 -19.04 13.69
C LEU A 7 22.84 -19.56 12.97
N ILE A 8 21.64 -19.28 13.50
CA ILE A 8 20.39 -19.57 12.78
C ILE A 8 20.24 -18.52 11.69
N SER A 9 20.82 -18.82 10.53
CA SER A 9 20.53 -18.14 9.27
C SER A 9 19.07 -18.42 8.91
N ILE A 10 18.15 -17.55 9.33
CA ILE A 10 16.77 -17.57 8.82
C ILE A 10 16.85 -17.12 7.36
N VAL A 11 17.02 -18.08 6.46
CA VAL A 11 16.78 -17.89 5.04
C VAL A 11 15.29 -17.57 4.93
N GLN A 12 14.94 -16.30 4.79
CA GLN A 12 13.62 -15.94 4.32
C GLN A 12 13.50 -16.51 2.91
N ILE A 13 12.81 -17.65 2.80
CA ILE A 13 12.43 -18.22 1.51
C ILE A 13 11.51 -17.18 0.89
N VAL A 14 12.07 -16.36 -0.01
CA VAL A 14 11.30 -15.39 -0.77
C VAL A 14 10.55 -16.20 -1.82
N PHE A 15 9.28 -16.52 -1.53
CA PHE A 15 8.41 -17.23 -2.45
C PHE A 15 8.15 -16.35 -3.67
N ALA A 16 8.88 -16.61 -4.75
CA ALA A 16 8.53 -16.10 -6.06
C ALA A 16 7.30 -16.84 -6.58
N PHE A 17 6.35 -16.13 -7.21
CA PHE A 17 5.21 -16.79 -7.82
C PHE A 17 5.70 -17.61 -9.03
N PRO A 18 5.44 -18.92 -9.10
CA PRO A 18 6.05 -19.75 -10.12
C PRO A 18 5.31 -19.62 -11.46
N GLN A 19 6.04 -19.27 -12.52
CA GLN A 19 5.47 -18.98 -13.84
C GLN A 19 4.71 -20.17 -14.47
N ASN A 20 5.11 -21.41 -14.14
CA ASN A 20 4.42 -22.62 -14.60
C ASN A 20 3.00 -22.80 -14.05
N GLN A 21 2.58 -21.95 -13.11
CA GLN A 21 1.23 -21.95 -12.55
C GLN A 21 0.32 -20.88 -13.16
N LEU A 22 0.81 -20.13 -14.14
CA LEU A 22 0.02 -19.16 -14.88
C LEU A 22 -0.99 -19.86 -15.81
N PRO A 23 -2.18 -19.28 -15.99
CA PRO A 23 -3.13 -19.77 -16.98
C PRO A 23 -2.59 -19.57 -18.40
N SER A 24 -3.00 -20.43 -19.34
CA SER A 24 -2.54 -20.40 -20.74
C SER A 24 -2.69 -19.02 -21.44
N GLY A 25 -3.65 -18.20 -21.01
CA GLY A 25 -3.88 -16.84 -21.52
C GLY A 25 -3.15 -15.71 -20.78
N ALA A 26 -2.26 -16.00 -19.83
CA ALA A 26 -1.54 -14.96 -19.10
C ALA A 26 -0.58 -14.17 -20.00
N ILE A 27 -0.60 -12.85 -19.87
CA ILE A 27 0.33 -11.97 -20.56
C ILE A 27 1.57 -11.77 -19.69
N ILE A 28 2.75 -12.08 -20.22
CA ILE A 28 4.02 -11.88 -19.51
C ILE A 28 4.60 -10.51 -19.87
N VAL A 29 4.92 -9.71 -18.84
CA VAL A 29 5.68 -8.47 -18.93
C VAL A 29 7.08 -8.71 -18.37
N ALA A 30 8.10 -8.37 -19.15
CA ALA A 30 9.48 -8.53 -18.74
C ALA A 30 10.39 -7.46 -19.37
N LYS A 31 11.20 -6.78 -18.54
CA LYS A 31 12.15 -5.75 -19.02
C LYS A 31 13.30 -6.31 -19.86
N ASP A 32 13.67 -7.57 -19.63
CA ASP A 32 14.74 -8.28 -20.33
C ASP A 32 14.34 -8.73 -21.76
N GLY A 33 13.09 -8.48 -22.17
CA GLY A 33 12.55 -8.91 -23.47
C GLY A 33 12.05 -10.36 -23.50
N SER A 34 12.11 -11.10 -22.39
CA SER A 34 11.62 -12.48 -22.34
C SER A 34 10.09 -12.60 -22.24
N GLY A 35 9.37 -11.47 -22.26
CA GLY A 35 7.92 -11.37 -22.16
C GLY A 35 7.31 -10.80 -23.43
N LYS A 36 5.99 -10.89 -23.57
CA LYS A 36 5.27 -10.31 -24.70
C LYS A 36 5.37 -8.78 -24.72
N PHE A 37 5.47 -8.15 -23.55
CA PHE A 37 5.66 -6.71 -23.42
C PHE A 37 6.81 -6.41 -22.46
N ASN A 38 7.41 -5.23 -22.60
CA ASN A 38 8.40 -4.67 -21.67
C ASN A 38 7.86 -3.51 -20.83
N SER A 39 6.57 -3.18 -20.99
CA SER A 39 5.82 -2.15 -20.27
C SER A 39 4.50 -2.74 -19.80
N ILE A 40 4.14 -2.41 -18.56
CA ILE A 40 2.90 -2.83 -17.92
C ILE A 40 1.72 -2.13 -18.58
N GLN A 41 1.84 -0.83 -18.88
CA GLN A 41 0.76 -0.10 -19.56
C GLN A 41 0.44 -0.72 -20.92
N LYS A 42 1.45 -1.08 -21.73
CA LYS A 42 1.22 -1.75 -23.02
C LYS A 42 0.49 -3.09 -22.88
N ALA A 43 0.81 -3.85 -21.83
CA ALA A 43 0.11 -5.10 -21.55
C ALA A 43 -1.37 -4.84 -21.17
N VAL A 44 -1.63 -3.86 -20.31
CA VAL A 44 -2.99 -3.43 -19.95
C VAL A 44 -3.76 -2.96 -21.18
N ASP A 45 -3.13 -2.17 -22.06
CA ASP A 45 -3.73 -1.64 -23.27
C ASP A 45 -4.13 -2.75 -24.25
N SER A 46 -3.35 -3.82 -24.32
CA SER A 46 -3.61 -4.97 -25.19
C SER A 46 -4.80 -5.84 -24.79
N LEU A 47 -5.30 -5.71 -23.56
CA LEU A 47 -6.49 -6.44 -23.12
C LEU A 47 -7.74 -5.97 -23.86
N SER A 48 -8.68 -6.90 -24.09
CA SER A 48 -10.00 -6.58 -24.66
C SER A 48 -10.74 -5.52 -23.82
N LYS A 49 -11.68 -4.79 -24.40
CA LYS A 49 -12.48 -3.81 -23.63
C LYS A 49 -13.40 -4.50 -22.62
N SER A 50 -14.06 -5.58 -23.00
CA SER A 50 -14.94 -6.38 -22.15
C SER A 50 -14.28 -7.66 -21.65
N ALA A 51 -14.68 -8.09 -20.46
CA ALA A 51 -14.38 -9.40 -19.88
C ALA A 51 -15.43 -9.78 -18.83
N ASN A 52 -15.56 -11.07 -18.58
CA ASN A 52 -16.41 -11.65 -17.53
C ASN A 52 -15.61 -12.57 -16.58
N SER A 53 -14.28 -12.59 -16.72
CA SER A 53 -13.36 -13.45 -16.00
C SER A 53 -11.97 -12.82 -15.94
N GLU A 54 -11.14 -13.28 -14.99
CA GLU A 54 -9.79 -12.73 -14.76
C GLU A 54 -8.89 -12.80 -16.00
N ARG A 55 -8.21 -11.70 -16.27
CA ARG A 55 -7.16 -11.58 -17.28
C ARG A 55 -5.86 -11.26 -16.58
N VAL A 56 -4.96 -12.24 -16.58
CA VAL A 56 -3.71 -12.20 -15.82
C VAL A 56 -2.62 -11.51 -16.61
N ILE A 57 -2.01 -10.50 -16.01
CA ILE A 57 -0.73 -9.93 -16.43
C ILE A 57 0.30 -10.32 -15.37
N TYR A 58 1.23 -11.18 -15.77
CA TYR A 58 2.34 -11.61 -14.94
C TYR A 58 3.56 -10.73 -15.21
N ILE A 59 4.16 -10.17 -14.16
CA ILE A 59 5.22 -9.17 -14.26
C ILE A 59 6.50 -9.77 -13.67
N LYS A 60 7.50 -10.01 -14.51
CA LYS A 60 8.82 -10.49 -14.07
C LYS A 60 9.57 -9.41 -13.29
N ASN A 61 10.55 -9.85 -12.50
CA ASN A 61 11.43 -8.99 -11.71
C ASN A 61 11.95 -7.78 -12.51
N GLY A 62 11.89 -6.60 -11.91
CA GLY A 62 12.34 -5.35 -12.51
C GLY A 62 11.68 -4.12 -11.89
N THR A 63 12.33 -2.97 -12.04
CA THR A 63 11.78 -1.67 -11.68
C THR A 63 11.15 -1.02 -12.91
N TYR A 64 9.83 -0.95 -12.98
CA TYR A 64 9.03 -0.39 -14.07
C TYR A 64 8.71 1.07 -13.76
N ARG A 65 9.45 2.00 -14.40
CA ARG A 65 9.24 3.44 -14.24
C ARG A 65 8.20 3.94 -15.24
N GLU A 66 6.94 3.79 -14.90
CA GLU A 66 5.79 4.20 -15.73
C GLU A 66 4.59 4.53 -14.84
N GLN A 67 3.73 5.43 -15.29
CA GLN A 67 2.41 5.63 -14.69
C GLN A 67 1.43 4.67 -15.36
N VAL A 68 0.76 3.81 -14.58
CA VAL A 68 -0.15 2.78 -15.11
C VAL A 68 -1.60 3.16 -14.82
N SER A 69 -2.43 3.20 -15.85
CA SER A 69 -3.89 3.42 -15.77
C SER A 69 -4.63 2.18 -16.25
N ILE A 70 -5.45 1.61 -15.37
CA ILE A 70 -6.21 0.39 -15.59
C ILE A 70 -7.69 0.74 -15.54
N GLN A 71 -8.34 0.75 -16.70
CA GLN A 71 -9.75 1.11 -16.85
C GLN A 71 -10.60 -0.05 -17.40
N LYS A 72 -10.06 -1.27 -17.31
CA LYS A 72 -10.69 -2.49 -17.80
C LYS A 72 -10.95 -3.41 -16.61
N ASP A 73 -12.15 -3.99 -16.55
CA ASP A 73 -12.55 -4.87 -15.44
C ASP A 73 -11.80 -6.20 -15.46
N PHE A 74 -11.80 -6.92 -14.32
CA PHE A 74 -11.22 -8.26 -14.20
C PHE A 74 -9.73 -8.34 -14.57
N VAL A 75 -8.96 -7.29 -14.31
CA VAL A 75 -7.51 -7.30 -14.49
C VAL A 75 -6.85 -7.83 -13.22
N THR A 76 -6.03 -8.86 -13.37
CA THR A 76 -5.22 -9.43 -12.29
C THR A 76 -3.74 -9.17 -12.59
N LEU A 77 -3.05 -8.41 -11.75
CA LEU A 77 -1.60 -8.26 -11.79
C LEU A 77 -0.96 -9.25 -10.80
N ILE A 78 0.03 -10.03 -11.27
CA ILE A 78 0.83 -10.91 -10.41
C ILE A 78 2.29 -10.58 -10.65
N GLY A 79 3.00 -10.14 -9.61
CA GLY A 79 4.44 -9.99 -9.66
C GLY A 79 5.13 -11.34 -9.43
N GLU A 80 6.26 -11.55 -10.08
CA GLU A 80 7.15 -12.67 -9.79
C GLU A 80 7.61 -12.63 -8.32
N ASN A 81 7.84 -11.44 -7.78
CA ASN A 81 8.34 -11.26 -6.41
C ASN A 81 8.07 -9.83 -5.94
N LYS A 82 7.40 -9.66 -4.81
CA LYS A 82 7.01 -8.34 -4.31
C LYS A 82 8.17 -7.37 -4.08
N ASP A 83 9.35 -7.88 -3.72
CA ASP A 83 10.52 -7.05 -3.39
C ASP A 83 11.35 -6.72 -4.64
N LYS A 84 11.06 -7.35 -5.79
CA LYS A 84 11.80 -7.17 -7.05
C LYS A 84 10.94 -6.65 -8.19
N VAL A 85 9.61 -6.75 -8.10
CA VAL A 85 8.66 -6.14 -9.04
C VAL A 85 8.20 -4.82 -8.47
N ILE A 86 8.80 -3.73 -8.94
CA ILE A 86 8.55 -2.38 -8.44
C ILE A 86 7.95 -1.54 -9.57
N ILE A 87 6.73 -1.05 -9.41
CA ILE A 87 6.11 -0.07 -10.30
C ILE A 87 6.27 1.30 -9.65
N THR A 88 7.01 2.20 -10.29
CA THR A 88 7.46 3.46 -9.67
C THR A 88 7.25 4.67 -10.57
N TYR A 89 6.89 5.80 -9.97
CA TYR A 89 6.83 7.11 -10.62
C TYR A 89 7.06 8.23 -9.59
N ASP A 90 7.05 9.49 -10.02
CA ASP A 90 7.45 10.64 -9.18
C ASP A 90 6.57 11.89 -9.36
N LEU A 91 5.30 11.69 -9.72
CA LEU A 91 4.34 12.80 -9.77
C LEU A 91 3.84 13.16 -8.38
N ASN A 92 3.60 14.44 -8.16
CA ASN A 92 2.90 14.98 -7.00
C ASN A 92 1.82 15.98 -7.43
N ASN A 93 0.99 16.42 -6.50
CA ASN A 93 -0.05 17.40 -6.74
C ASN A 93 0.48 18.70 -7.36
N ALA A 94 1.67 19.17 -6.95
CA ALA A 94 2.30 20.36 -7.54
C ALA A 94 2.55 20.21 -9.06
N LYS A 95 2.86 18.99 -9.53
CA LYS A 95 3.11 18.71 -10.95
C LYS A 95 1.83 18.50 -11.77
N THR A 96 0.75 17.99 -11.17
CA THR A 96 -0.46 17.58 -11.91
C THR A 96 -1.67 18.49 -11.66
N GLY A 97 -1.66 19.31 -10.62
CA GLY A 97 -2.83 20.06 -10.15
C GLY A 97 -3.92 19.19 -9.51
N SER A 98 -3.67 17.89 -9.34
CA SER A 98 -4.59 16.95 -8.70
C SER A 98 -3.84 15.85 -7.97
N SER A 99 -4.09 15.73 -6.65
CA SER A 99 -3.46 14.72 -5.79
C SER A 99 -3.85 13.30 -6.17
N SER A 100 -5.01 13.07 -6.78
CA SER A 100 -5.43 11.74 -7.21
C SER A 100 -4.81 11.35 -8.57
N GLU A 101 -4.69 12.29 -9.51
CA GLU A 101 -4.18 11.98 -10.85
C GLU A 101 -2.66 11.75 -10.91
N CYS A 102 -1.92 12.14 -9.88
CA CYS A 102 -0.48 11.88 -9.76
C CYS A 102 -0.14 10.46 -9.24
N ALA A 103 -1.14 9.61 -8.96
CA ALA A 103 -0.87 8.24 -8.50
C ALA A 103 -0.04 7.42 -9.50
N THR A 104 0.97 6.68 -9.03
CA THR A 104 1.80 5.81 -9.87
C THR A 104 0.97 4.75 -10.60
N VAL A 105 0.06 4.08 -9.88
CA VAL A 105 -0.90 3.15 -10.49
C VAL A 105 -2.32 3.57 -10.15
N LYS A 106 -3.16 3.63 -11.18
CA LYS A 106 -4.58 4.00 -11.11
C LYS A 106 -5.43 2.81 -11.56
N ALA A 107 -5.91 2.03 -10.61
CA ALA A 107 -6.90 0.98 -10.85
C ALA A 107 -8.30 1.59 -10.78
N LYS A 108 -8.86 1.97 -11.93
CA LYS A 108 -10.17 2.58 -12.10
C LYS A 108 -11.11 1.63 -12.85
N CYS A 109 -11.40 0.48 -12.24
CA CYS A 109 -12.21 -0.59 -12.82
C CYS A 109 -12.83 -1.44 -11.70
N SER A 110 -13.63 -2.47 -12.02
CA SER A 110 -14.11 -3.43 -11.03
C SER A 110 -13.42 -4.79 -11.18
N ASN A 111 -13.41 -5.57 -10.08
CA ASN A 111 -12.77 -6.89 -10.01
C ASN A 111 -11.26 -6.86 -10.28
N PHE A 112 -10.59 -5.74 -9.98
CA PHE A 112 -9.13 -5.65 -10.03
C PHE A 112 -8.50 -6.51 -8.94
N LYS A 113 -7.39 -7.19 -9.27
CA LYS A 113 -6.58 -7.91 -8.30
C LYS A 113 -5.10 -7.63 -8.48
N ALA A 114 -4.37 -7.60 -7.36
CA ALA A 114 -2.92 -7.45 -7.39
C ALA A 114 -2.25 -8.35 -6.33
N PHE A 115 -1.17 -9.01 -6.75
CA PHE A 115 -0.41 -9.93 -5.91
C PHE A 115 1.08 -9.70 -6.09
N ASP A 116 1.83 -9.75 -4.99
CA ASP A 116 3.28 -9.76 -4.98
C ASP A 116 3.95 -8.62 -5.77
N ILE A 117 3.47 -7.39 -5.60
CA ILE A 117 3.99 -6.19 -6.29
C ILE A 117 4.28 -5.08 -5.28
N THR A 118 5.32 -4.30 -5.54
CA THR A 118 5.55 -3.00 -4.89
C THR A 118 5.04 -1.86 -5.78
N PHE A 119 4.10 -1.08 -5.28
CA PHE A 119 3.67 0.20 -5.84
C PHE A 119 4.37 1.35 -5.11
N GLU A 120 5.07 2.21 -5.85
CA GLU A 120 5.90 3.25 -5.26
C GLU A 120 5.67 4.62 -5.91
N ASN A 121 5.60 5.67 -5.10
CA ASN A 121 5.76 7.04 -5.56
C ASN A 121 6.95 7.70 -4.85
N THR A 122 7.80 8.30 -5.65
CA THR A 122 9.13 8.77 -5.30
C THR A 122 9.26 10.28 -5.38
N ALA A 123 8.12 10.98 -5.53
CA ALA A 123 8.09 12.42 -5.53
C ALA A 123 8.80 12.99 -4.29
N PRO A 124 9.50 14.13 -4.42
CA PRO A 124 10.19 14.75 -3.30
C PRO A 124 9.23 15.09 -2.13
N PHE A 125 9.68 14.81 -0.92
CA PHE A 125 8.99 15.13 0.33
C PHE A 125 10.00 15.46 1.45
N PRO A 126 9.73 16.44 2.33
CA PRO A 126 8.55 17.32 2.38
C PRO A 126 8.58 18.44 1.33
N GLY A 127 7.44 19.09 1.10
CA GLY A 127 7.33 20.25 0.22
C GLY A 127 5.89 20.75 0.07
N ASN A 128 5.72 21.90 -0.59
CA ASN A 128 4.40 22.44 -0.92
C ASN A 128 3.70 21.53 -1.95
N ASN A 129 2.42 21.25 -1.75
CA ASN A 129 1.62 20.37 -2.62
C ASN A 129 2.30 19.01 -2.90
N ALA A 130 2.87 18.40 -1.85
CA ALA A 130 3.66 17.17 -1.91
C ALA A 130 2.82 15.86 -1.87
N GLN A 131 1.50 15.93 -1.97
CA GLN A 131 0.65 14.73 -2.10
C GLN A 131 1.10 13.91 -3.30
N ALA A 132 1.40 12.63 -3.09
CA ALA A 132 2.03 11.80 -4.09
C ALA A 132 1.63 10.32 -3.91
N PRO A 133 0.41 9.91 -4.31
CA PRO A 133 -0.02 8.54 -4.09
C PRO A 133 0.82 7.53 -4.86
N ALA A 134 1.07 6.39 -4.25
CA ALA A 134 1.59 5.21 -4.95
C ALA A 134 0.47 4.47 -5.69
N PHE A 135 -0.73 4.46 -5.11
CA PHE A 135 -1.84 3.68 -5.63
C PHE A 135 -3.18 4.40 -5.48
N TYR A 136 -3.97 4.37 -6.54
CA TYR A 136 -5.34 4.88 -6.60
C TYR A 136 -6.26 3.72 -6.97
N SER A 137 -7.09 3.33 -6.02
CA SER A 137 -8.10 2.29 -6.11
C SER A 137 -9.50 2.89 -6.24
N TYR A 138 -10.13 2.68 -7.39
CA TYR A 138 -11.53 3.04 -7.69
C TYR A 138 -12.23 1.84 -8.31
N GLY A 139 -13.17 1.27 -7.55
CA GLY A 139 -14.17 0.34 -8.05
C GLY A 139 -14.46 -0.76 -7.05
N ASN A 140 -15.33 -1.69 -7.47
CA ASN A 140 -15.84 -2.73 -6.59
C ASN A 140 -15.00 -4.00 -6.68
N LYS A 141 -14.95 -4.75 -5.58
CA LYS A 141 -14.32 -6.07 -5.49
C LYS A 141 -12.82 -6.04 -5.83
N HIS A 142 -12.13 -4.99 -5.39
CA HIS A 142 -10.68 -4.94 -5.47
C HIS A 142 -10.07 -5.88 -4.42
N TYR A 143 -9.19 -6.79 -4.85
CA TYR A 143 -8.47 -7.67 -3.93
C TYR A 143 -6.96 -7.58 -4.13
N ILE A 144 -6.26 -7.07 -3.12
CA ILE A 144 -4.82 -6.88 -3.16
C ILE A 144 -4.20 -7.67 -2.01
N GLU A 145 -3.30 -8.60 -2.31
CA GLU A 145 -2.65 -9.44 -1.31
C GLU A 145 -1.12 -9.40 -1.44
N ASN A 146 -0.42 -9.34 -0.31
CA ASN A 146 1.05 -9.36 -0.23
C ASN A 146 1.76 -8.31 -1.10
N CYS A 147 1.18 -7.10 -1.18
CA CYS A 147 1.76 -5.99 -1.91
C CYS A 147 2.36 -4.93 -0.96
N ASN A 148 3.31 -4.15 -1.48
CA ASN A 148 3.88 -3.01 -0.77
C ASN A 148 3.37 -1.69 -1.41
N PHE A 149 3.05 -0.70 -0.59
CA PHE A 149 2.65 0.64 -1.02
C PHE A 149 3.55 1.67 -0.37
N LEU A 150 4.33 2.38 -1.18
CA LEU A 150 5.46 3.17 -0.71
C LEU A 150 5.34 4.62 -1.18
N SER A 151 5.03 5.54 -0.27
CA SER A 151 5.14 6.99 -0.48
C SER A 151 5.30 7.69 0.89
N TYR A 152 4.97 8.98 0.98
CA TYR A 152 5.04 9.79 2.19
C TYR A 152 3.70 10.44 2.54
N GLN A 153 3.18 11.30 1.67
CA GLN A 153 1.86 11.89 1.84
C GLN A 153 0.92 11.25 0.82
N ASP A 154 -0.27 10.86 1.30
CA ASP A 154 -1.36 10.34 0.49
C ASP A 154 -1.04 8.99 -0.20
N THR A 155 -0.20 8.13 0.41
CA THR A 155 0.34 6.89 -0.21
C THR A 155 -0.71 6.02 -0.90
N LEU A 156 -1.80 5.69 -0.23
CA LEU A 156 -2.83 4.79 -0.73
C LEU A 156 -4.19 5.49 -0.73
N LEU A 157 -4.68 5.77 -1.94
CA LEU A 157 -6.01 6.31 -2.17
C LEU A 157 -7.03 5.18 -2.40
N SER A 158 -7.83 4.88 -1.38
CA SER A 158 -9.04 4.07 -1.47
C SER A 158 -10.23 4.97 -1.84
N TYR A 159 -10.36 5.33 -3.11
CA TYR A 159 -11.28 6.38 -3.55
C TYR A 159 -12.76 5.99 -3.45
N HIS A 160 -13.25 5.02 -4.23
CA HIS A 160 -14.64 4.54 -4.17
C HIS A 160 -14.72 3.02 -4.40
N GLY A 161 -15.85 2.44 -3.98
CA GLY A 161 -16.15 1.02 -4.09
C GLY A 161 -15.57 0.16 -2.96
N THR A 162 -15.70 -1.16 -3.10
CA THR A 162 -15.27 -2.15 -2.10
C THR A 162 -13.87 -2.71 -2.37
N GLN A 163 -13.02 -2.66 -1.34
CA GLN A 163 -11.59 -2.91 -1.48
C GLN A 163 -11.06 -3.74 -0.32
N TYR A 164 -10.27 -4.76 -0.62
CA TYR A 164 -9.72 -5.65 0.38
C TYR A 164 -8.20 -5.80 0.19
N PHE A 165 -7.46 -5.19 1.12
CA PHE A 165 -6.01 -5.26 1.24
C PHE A 165 -5.66 -6.30 2.32
N LYS A 166 -4.93 -7.35 1.93
CA LYS A 166 -4.56 -8.46 2.80
C LYS A 166 -3.05 -8.63 2.87
N LYS A 167 -2.48 -8.73 4.08
CA LYS A 167 -1.03 -8.95 4.28
C LYS A 167 -0.14 -7.93 3.53
N CYS A 168 -0.63 -6.71 3.37
CA CYS A 168 0.10 -5.66 2.66
C CYS A 168 1.00 -4.87 3.61
N TYR A 169 2.05 -4.27 3.07
CA TYR A 169 2.88 -3.29 3.76
C TYR A 169 2.58 -1.90 3.21
N ILE A 170 2.15 -0.97 4.06
CA ILE A 170 1.77 0.39 3.65
C ILE A 170 2.64 1.37 4.42
N ARG A 171 3.47 2.13 3.70
CA ARG A 171 4.41 3.09 4.26
C ARG A 171 3.97 4.51 3.96
N GLY A 172 3.99 5.37 4.97
CA GLY A 172 3.79 6.80 4.77
C GLY A 172 3.97 7.59 6.06
N LEU A 173 3.59 8.85 6.00
CA LEU A 173 3.68 9.80 7.11
C LEU A 173 2.38 10.60 7.24
N THR A 174 1.91 11.27 6.18
CA THR A 174 0.72 12.13 6.26
C THR A 174 -0.44 11.52 5.48
N ASP A 175 -1.57 11.29 6.15
CA ASP A 175 -2.83 10.81 5.59
C ASP A 175 -2.64 9.61 4.63
N PHE A 176 -1.72 8.70 4.99
CA PHE A 176 -1.17 7.78 4.00
C PHE A 176 -2.13 6.64 3.60
N ILE A 177 -3.25 6.49 4.31
CA ILE A 177 -4.44 5.75 3.88
C ILE A 177 -5.62 6.73 3.86
N TRP A 178 -6.14 7.04 2.68
CA TRP A 178 -7.17 8.07 2.53
C TRP A 178 -8.16 7.74 1.41
N GLY A 179 -9.26 8.48 1.34
CA GLY A 179 -10.30 8.27 0.32
C GLY A 179 -11.70 8.02 0.90
N PHE A 180 -12.68 7.82 0.03
CA PHE A 180 -14.11 7.70 0.35
C PHE A 180 -14.59 6.24 0.37
N GLY A 181 -13.77 5.30 -0.10
CA GLY A 181 -14.16 3.92 -0.36
C GLY A 181 -14.40 3.10 0.91
N ARG A 182 -14.94 1.91 0.69
CA ARG A 182 -15.18 0.90 1.72
C ARG A 182 -14.05 -0.12 1.70
N ALA A 183 -13.05 0.06 2.58
CA ALA A 183 -11.82 -0.71 2.53
C ALA A 183 -11.53 -1.50 3.81
N VAL A 184 -11.08 -2.74 3.63
CA VAL A 184 -10.55 -3.59 4.71
C VAL A 184 -9.04 -3.74 4.54
N PHE A 185 -8.32 -3.60 5.65
CA PHE A 185 -6.89 -3.87 5.78
C PHE A 185 -6.70 -5.00 6.79
N ASP A 186 -6.55 -6.24 6.31
CA ASP A 186 -6.41 -7.44 7.15
C ASP A 186 -4.97 -7.93 7.19
N GLY A 187 -4.41 -8.12 8.38
CA GLY A 187 -3.04 -8.64 8.52
C GLY A 187 -1.97 -7.71 7.94
N CYS A 188 -2.27 -6.42 7.77
CA CYS A 188 -1.36 -5.46 7.15
C CYS A 188 -0.35 -4.91 8.16
N THR A 189 0.78 -4.44 7.64
CA THR A 189 1.73 -3.62 8.40
C THR A 189 1.66 -2.18 7.91
N LEU A 190 1.28 -1.26 8.80
CA LEU A 190 1.22 0.16 8.54
C LEU A 190 2.48 0.78 9.16
N HIS A 191 3.38 1.33 8.33
CA HIS A 191 4.67 1.82 8.79
C HIS A 191 4.77 3.34 8.65
N VAL A 192 4.91 4.00 9.80
CA VAL A 192 5.04 5.46 9.90
C VAL A 192 6.51 5.85 9.83
N VAL A 193 6.90 6.54 8.76
CA VAL A 193 8.29 7.01 8.61
C VAL A 193 8.51 8.33 9.32
N SER A 194 9.76 8.64 9.70
CA SER A 194 10.20 10.00 10.02
C SER A 194 10.99 10.55 8.83
N LYS A 195 10.55 11.66 8.24
CA LYS A 195 11.21 12.24 7.05
C LYS A 195 11.12 13.76 7.01
N GLY A 196 12.25 14.39 6.70
CA GLY A 196 12.35 15.85 6.49
C GLY A 196 11.98 16.66 7.72
N GLY A 197 12.45 16.25 8.90
CA GLY A 197 12.17 16.91 10.18
C GLY A 197 10.75 16.71 10.72
N LYS A 198 9.87 16.03 9.97
CA LYS A 198 8.53 15.68 10.45
C LYS A 198 8.57 14.42 11.29
N ASN A 199 8.09 14.55 12.53
CA ASN A 199 8.07 13.49 13.53
C ASN A 199 6.65 13.11 13.98
N THR A 200 5.62 13.61 13.31
CA THR A 200 4.22 13.28 13.60
C THR A 200 3.50 12.83 12.34
N GLY A 201 3.00 11.59 12.35
CA GLY A 201 2.24 11.01 11.26
C GLY A 201 0.73 10.96 11.50
N TYR A 202 -0.01 10.68 10.43
CA TYR A 202 -1.46 10.51 10.41
C TYR A 202 -1.78 9.28 9.58
N LEU A 203 -2.27 8.21 10.21
CA LEU A 203 -2.47 6.94 9.51
C LEU A 203 -3.61 7.02 8.50
N THR A 204 -4.76 7.55 8.93
CA THR A 204 -5.97 7.55 8.12
C THR A 204 -6.58 8.93 7.92
N ALA A 205 -7.12 9.18 6.73
CA ALA A 205 -7.99 10.31 6.41
C ALA A 205 -9.20 9.79 5.63
N ASN A 206 -10.18 9.22 6.34
CA ASN A 206 -11.38 8.70 5.71
C ASN A 206 -12.34 9.83 5.34
N GLY A 207 -12.75 9.81 4.07
CA GLY A 207 -13.58 10.81 3.43
C GLY A 207 -15.05 10.44 3.36
N ASN A 208 -15.54 9.45 4.12
CA ASN A 208 -16.94 9.04 3.98
C ASN A 208 -17.92 10.22 4.20
N GLU A 209 -18.83 10.37 3.25
CA GLU A 209 -19.92 11.35 3.29
C GLU A 209 -21.30 10.67 3.47
N ASP A 210 -21.38 9.34 3.37
CA ASP A 210 -22.61 8.58 3.63
C ASP A 210 -22.92 8.48 5.13
N GLY A 211 -24.05 9.05 5.56
CA GLY A 211 -24.49 9.01 6.95
C GLY A 211 -24.91 7.63 7.45
N ASN A 212 -25.13 6.67 6.55
CA ASN A 212 -25.47 5.29 6.91
C ASN A 212 -24.25 4.38 7.05
N PHE A 213 -23.06 4.87 6.70
CA PHE A 213 -21.80 4.11 6.76
C PHE A 213 -21.85 2.78 5.98
N LYS A 214 -22.50 2.76 4.82
CA LYS A 214 -22.56 1.60 3.92
C LYS A 214 -21.55 1.72 2.79
N GLU A 215 -21.38 2.94 2.25
CA GLU A 215 -20.58 3.17 1.03
C GLU A 215 -19.11 3.48 1.31
N GLY A 216 -18.78 3.90 2.53
CA GLY A 216 -17.43 4.33 2.90
C GLY A 216 -17.02 3.90 4.30
N GLY A 217 -15.71 3.81 4.50
CA GLY A 217 -15.11 3.53 5.80
C GLY A 217 -13.93 2.58 5.72
N PHE A 218 -13.06 2.62 6.72
CA PHE A 218 -11.88 1.78 6.81
C PHE A 218 -11.96 0.84 8.03
N LEU A 219 -11.83 -0.46 7.78
CA LEU A 219 -11.65 -1.47 8.82
C LEU A 219 -10.20 -1.97 8.76
N ILE A 220 -9.38 -1.57 9.73
CA ILE A 220 -8.01 -2.04 9.90
C ILE A 220 -8.07 -3.16 10.95
N THR A 221 -7.98 -4.42 10.51
CA THR A 221 -8.15 -5.60 11.39
C THR A 221 -6.93 -6.52 11.37
N ASN A 222 -6.64 -7.17 12.50
CA ASN A 222 -5.52 -8.11 12.68
C ASN A 222 -4.16 -7.56 12.20
N SER A 223 -4.01 -6.24 12.20
CA SER A 223 -2.89 -5.54 11.59
C SER A 223 -1.89 -5.09 12.65
N LYS A 224 -0.76 -4.53 12.23
CA LYS A 224 0.18 -3.88 13.14
C LYS A 224 0.65 -2.54 12.61
N VAL A 225 0.94 -1.64 13.52
CA VAL A 225 1.61 -0.37 13.22
C VAL A 225 3.07 -0.47 13.64
N THR A 226 3.96 0.13 12.86
CA THR A 226 5.39 0.28 13.19
C THR A 226 5.84 1.70 12.86
N THR A 227 6.97 2.15 13.39
CA THR A 227 7.45 3.52 13.16
C THR A 227 8.96 3.62 13.25
N ASP A 228 9.55 4.55 12.48
CA ASP A 228 10.95 4.98 12.58
C ASP A 228 11.23 5.84 13.84
N GLY A 229 10.25 5.94 14.75
CA GLY A 229 10.32 6.74 15.97
C GLY A 229 9.42 7.96 15.98
N ALA A 230 8.79 8.29 14.85
CA ALA A 230 7.73 9.29 14.74
C ALA A 230 6.54 8.91 15.63
N ASN A 231 5.96 9.92 16.28
CA ASN A 231 4.65 9.81 16.91
C ASN A 231 3.56 9.85 15.83
N PHE A 232 2.35 9.43 16.13
CA PHE A 232 1.27 9.45 15.15
C PHE A 232 -0.13 9.52 15.75
N TYR A 233 -1.04 10.10 14.98
CA TYR A 233 -2.48 9.97 15.17
C TYR A 233 -3.01 8.80 14.34
N LEU A 234 -3.99 8.09 14.89
CA LEU A 234 -4.76 7.03 14.22
C LEU A 234 -5.45 7.55 12.96
N GLY A 235 -5.86 8.82 12.97
CA GLY A 235 -6.34 9.49 11.80
C GLY A 235 -6.93 10.86 12.06
N ARG A 236 -7.44 11.44 10.98
CA ARG A 236 -8.09 12.75 10.98
C ARG A 236 -9.41 12.69 10.23
N LEU A 237 -10.41 13.41 10.73
CA LEU A 237 -11.75 13.42 10.13
C LEU A 237 -11.75 14.28 8.86
N TRP A 238 -11.46 13.68 7.70
CA TRP A 238 -11.42 14.41 6.43
C TRP A 238 -12.81 14.89 5.98
N LYS A 239 -13.85 14.07 6.22
CA LYS A 239 -15.25 14.39 5.87
C LYS A 239 -16.23 14.08 7.00
N LYS A 240 -17.46 14.61 6.86
CA LYS A 240 -18.50 14.68 7.90
C LYS A 240 -18.87 13.33 8.54
N ASN A 241 -18.83 12.24 7.79
CA ASN A 241 -19.23 10.91 8.27
C ASN A 241 -18.04 9.94 8.30
N CYS A 242 -16.84 10.44 8.64
CA CYS A 242 -15.63 9.62 8.72
C CYS A 242 -15.87 8.35 9.57
N TYR A 243 -15.53 7.19 9.02
CA TYR A 243 -15.77 5.90 9.65
C TYR A 243 -14.53 5.03 9.60
N VAL A 244 -13.89 4.83 10.75
CA VAL A 244 -12.63 4.09 10.86
C VAL A 244 -12.64 3.23 12.11
N ILE A 245 -12.37 1.94 11.96
CA ILE A 245 -12.21 1.02 13.08
C ILE A 245 -10.82 0.40 12.99
N PHE A 246 -10.00 0.61 14.02
CA PHE A 246 -8.86 -0.26 14.28
C PHE A 246 -9.35 -1.41 15.16
N ASP A 247 -9.37 -2.62 14.62
CA ASP A 247 -9.79 -3.86 15.29
C ASP A 247 -8.58 -4.77 15.45
N LYS A 248 -8.36 -5.34 16.64
CA LYS A 248 -7.26 -6.31 16.89
C LYS A 248 -5.90 -5.87 16.34
N THR A 249 -5.66 -4.56 16.33
CA THR A 249 -4.45 -3.98 15.76
C THR A 249 -3.40 -3.83 16.85
N GLU A 250 -2.17 -4.25 16.55
CA GLU A 250 -1.03 -4.07 17.44
C GLU A 250 -0.34 -2.73 17.19
N PHE A 251 -0.10 -1.96 18.25
CA PHE A 251 0.55 -0.64 18.17
C PHE A 251 1.80 -0.55 19.06
N PRO A 252 2.80 0.24 18.64
CA PRO A 252 3.78 0.83 19.56
C PRO A 252 3.08 1.96 20.32
N GLY A 253 2.42 1.61 21.43
CA GLY A 253 1.47 2.48 22.12
C GLY A 253 2.05 3.81 22.60
N ASN A 254 3.31 3.83 23.00
CA ASN A 254 4.03 5.05 23.39
C ASN A 254 4.29 6.03 22.23
N LYS A 255 4.01 5.62 20.99
CA LYS A 255 4.10 6.46 19.78
C LYS A 255 2.74 6.96 19.31
N ILE A 256 1.64 6.44 19.87
CA ILE A 256 0.31 6.99 19.60
C ILE A 256 0.18 8.30 20.37
N VAL A 257 -0.17 9.39 19.68
CA VAL A 257 -0.52 10.64 20.34
C VAL A 257 -1.75 10.42 21.22
N LYS A 258 -1.74 10.93 22.46
CA LYS A 258 -2.71 10.60 23.52
C LYS A 258 -4.17 10.74 23.06
N GLU A 259 -4.47 11.84 22.37
CA GLU A 259 -5.77 12.17 21.79
C GLU A 259 -6.24 11.11 20.77
N GLY A 260 -5.31 10.47 20.08
CA GLY A 260 -5.52 9.42 19.07
C GLY A 260 -6.05 9.93 17.74
N TRP A 261 -7.01 10.87 17.76
CA TRP A 261 -7.69 11.40 16.58
C TRP A 261 -7.75 12.92 16.61
N LEU A 262 -7.91 13.55 15.44
CA LEU A 262 -8.21 14.98 15.34
C LEU A 262 -9.21 15.30 14.24
N THR A 263 -9.79 16.50 14.31
CA THR A 263 -10.60 17.11 13.27
C THR A 263 -9.73 17.90 12.29
N PHE A 264 -10.22 18.13 11.07
CA PHE A 264 -9.61 19.11 10.17
C PHE A 264 -9.94 20.54 10.65
N SER A 265 -9.01 21.48 10.45
CA SER A 265 -9.25 22.90 10.73
C SER A 265 -10.47 23.41 9.98
N GLY A 266 -11.36 24.13 10.66
CA GLY A 266 -12.64 24.59 10.12
C GLY A 266 -13.76 23.54 10.07
N TYR A 267 -13.47 22.27 10.43
CA TYR A 267 -14.42 21.15 10.34
C TYR A 267 -14.57 20.40 11.67
N ASP A 268 -14.50 21.13 12.78
CA ASP A 268 -14.61 20.55 14.13
C ASP A 268 -15.97 19.87 14.38
N ASN A 269 -17.01 20.31 13.68
CA ASN A 269 -18.35 19.70 13.74
C ASN A 269 -18.42 18.27 13.17
N TYR A 270 -17.42 17.80 12.43
CA TYR A 270 -17.42 16.43 11.90
C TYR A 270 -17.34 15.37 13.00
N LYS A 271 -16.87 15.74 14.20
CA LYS A 271 -16.82 14.85 15.36
C LYS A 271 -18.18 14.36 15.86
N TYR A 272 -19.27 15.08 15.53
CA TYR A 272 -20.62 14.72 15.99
C TYR A 272 -21.28 13.61 15.16
N SER A 273 -20.83 13.40 13.92
CA SER A 273 -21.38 12.41 13.02
C SER A 273 -20.39 11.31 12.62
N SER A 274 -19.09 11.51 12.86
CA SER A 274 -18.07 10.51 12.58
C SER A 274 -18.08 9.38 13.60
N LYS A 275 -17.68 8.17 13.16
CA LYS A 275 -17.52 6.98 14.01
C LYS A 275 -16.09 6.47 13.87
N VAL A 276 -15.20 6.90 14.75
CA VAL A 276 -13.79 6.48 14.71
C VAL A 276 -13.34 5.93 16.05
N GLY A 277 -12.53 4.88 16.06
CA GLY A 277 -12.12 4.25 17.31
C GLY A 277 -11.36 2.95 17.17
N GLU A 278 -11.12 2.35 18.34
CA GLU A 278 -10.29 1.16 18.54
C GLU A 278 -11.13 0.06 19.21
N TYR A 279 -10.98 -1.18 18.78
CA TYR A 279 -11.60 -2.37 19.37
C TYR A 279 -10.57 -3.49 19.49
N GLN A 280 -10.44 -4.09 20.69
CA GLN A 280 -9.51 -5.20 20.97
C GLN A 280 -8.05 -4.97 20.50
N CYS A 281 -7.64 -3.72 20.35
CA CYS A 281 -6.27 -3.35 19.99
C CYS A 281 -5.33 -3.58 21.18
N LYS A 282 -4.04 -3.76 20.88
CA LYS A 282 -3.03 -4.19 21.86
C LYS A 282 -1.65 -3.65 21.48
N GLY A 283 -0.63 -4.03 22.24
CA GLY A 283 0.77 -3.73 21.95
C GLY A 283 1.48 -3.07 23.12
N ASN A 284 2.81 -2.96 23.03
CA ASN A 284 3.61 -2.41 24.12
C ASN A 284 3.25 -0.94 24.39
N GLY A 285 2.91 -0.61 25.64
CA GLY A 285 2.48 0.73 26.04
C GLY A 285 1.12 1.16 25.48
N TYR A 286 0.37 0.26 24.83
CA TYR A 286 -0.95 0.58 24.26
C TYR A 286 -1.94 0.92 25.39
N ASN A 287 -2.52 2.10 25.31
CA ASN A 287 -3.61 2.53 26.18
C ASN A 287 -4.51 3.52 25.43
N THR A 288 -5.76 3.62 25.88
CA THR A 288 -6.76 4.55 25.33
C THR A 288 -7.12 5.68 26.30
N ASN A 289 -6.34 5.82 27.39
CA ASN A 289 -6.57 6.85 28.39
C ASN A 289 -6.21 8.21 27.81
N GLY A 290 -7.19 9.12 27.79
CA GLY A 290 -7.01 10.45 27.21
C GLY A 290 -7.26 10.55 25.70
N ARG A 291 -7.81 9.50 25.06
CA ARG A 291 -8.43 9.66 23.74
C ARG A 291 -9.49 10.76 23.79
N VAL A 292 -9.64 11.46 22.67
CA VAL A 292 -10.72 12.43 22.49
C VAL A 292 -12.08 11.82 22.87
N SER A 293 -12.90 12.59 23.60
CA SER A 293 -14.16 12.11 24.17
C SER A 293 -15.21 11.71 23.12
N TRP A 294 -15.09 12.26 21.90
CA TRP A 294 -15.96 11.97 20.77
C TRP A 294 -15.54 10.71 19.98
N SER A 295 -14.41 10.08 20.31
CA SER A 295 -14.07 8.79 19.71
C SER A 295 -15.08 7.72 20.15
N THR A 296 -15.46 6.85 19.22
CA THR A 296 -16.43 5.78 19.47
C THR A 296 -15.80 4.67 20.29
N LYS A 297 -16.44 4.29 21.39
CA LYS A 297 -16.15 3.06 22.13
C LYS A 297 -16.92 1.90 21.50
N PHE A 298 -16.27 1.20 20.58
CA PHE A 298 -16.87 0.04 19.93
C PHE A 298 -16.99 -1.14 20.90
N ASN A 299 -18.15 -1.81 20.93
CA ASN A 299 -18.36 -3.05 21.68
C ASN A 299 -18.15 -4.31 20.83
N SER A 300 -18.14 -4.14 19.51
CA SER A 300 -17.83 -5.16 18.51
C SER A 300 -17.27 -4.50 17.25
N ALA A 301 -16.57 -5.29 16.44
CA ALA A 301 -16.20 -4.93 15.07
C ALA A 301 -16.97 -5.82 14.09
N PRO A 302 -17.38 -5.29 12.92
CA PRO A 302 -18.02 -6.09 11.87
C PRO A 302 -17.05 -7.15 11.31
N SER A 303 -17.59 -8.27 10.83
CA SER A 303 -16.78 -9.22 10.07
C SER A 303 -16.35 -8.62 8.73
N ILE A 304 -15.22 -9.06 8.17
CA ILE A 304 -14.72 -8.60 6.86
C ILE A 304 -15.81 -8.74 5.78
N SER A 305 -16.53 -9.87 5.75
CA SER A 305 -17.63 -10.10 4.81
C SER A 305 -18.73 -9.05 5.01
N SER A 306 -19.24 -8.88 6.23
CA SER A 306 -20.30 -7.90 6.48
C SER A 306 -19.87 -6.45 6.17
N PHE A 307 -18.61 -6.11 6.44
CA PHE A 307 -18.09 -4.77 6.17
C PHE A 307 -18.00 -4.46 4.67
N LEU A 308 -17.68 -5.47 3.86
CA LEU A 308 -17.56 -5.36 2.39
C LEU A 308 -18.86 -5.68 1.63
N GLY A 309 -20.00 -5.81 2.33
CA GLY A 309 -21.31 -6.04 1.70
C GLY A 309 -21.69 -7.50 1.47
N GLY A 310 -21.03 -8.44 2.15
CA GLY A 310 -21.40 -9.86 2.23
C GLY A 310 -20.64 -10.79 1.28
N ASP A 311 -20.46 -10.39 0.02
CA ASP A 311 -19.84 -11.23 -1.02
C ASP A 311 -18.30 -11.16 -0.98
N LEU A 312 -17.64 -12.26 -0.62
CA LEU A 312 -16.18 -12.44 -0.71
C LEU A 312 -15.75 -13.44 -1.79
N SER A 313 -16.63 -13.80 -2.73
CA SER A 313 -16.30 -14.76 -3.80
C SER A 313 -15.13 -14.29 -4.66
N PHE A 314 -14.95 -12.97 -4.83
CA PHE A 314 -13.81 -12.39 -5.55
C PHE A 314 -12.46 -12.65 -4.85
N VAL A 315 -12.46 -13.01 -3.57
CA VAL A 315 -11.26 -13.33 -2.78
C VAL A 315 -10.89 -14.81 -2.88
N SER A 316 -11.89 -15.70 -2.87
CA SER A 316 -11.67 -17.16 -2.96
C SER A 316 -11.48 -17.62 -4.40
N ASN A 317 -12.20 -17.02 -5.35
CA ASN A 317 -12.12 -17.33 -6.78
C ASN A 317 -11.06 -16.45 -7.45
N THR A 318 -9.79 -16.77 -7.19
CA THR A 318 -8.68 -16.15 -7.92
C THR A 318 -7.68 -17.16 -8.43
N VAL A 319 -7.14 -16.89 -9.63
CA VAL A 319 -6.09 -17.71 -10.25
C VAL A 319 -4.91 -17.87 -9.30
N TYR A 320 -4.55 -16.80 -8.59
CA TYR A 320 -3.45 -16.77 -7.63
C TYR A 320 -3.55 -17.83 -6.52
N LYS A 321 -4.75 -18.09 -6.00
CA LYS A 321 -4.95 -19.06 -4.90
C LYS A 321 -5.12 -20.49 -5.39
N LYS A 322 -5.73 -20.70 -6.55
CA LYS A 322 -5.84 -22.03 -7.17
C LYS A 322 -4.47 -22.63 -7.43
N SER A 323 -3.53 -21.78 -7.85
CA SER A 323 -2.14 -22.15 -8.13
C SER A 323 -1.37 -22.53 -6.85
N ASN A 324 -1.54 -21.80 -5.76
CA ASN A 324 -0.90 -22.10 -4.47
C ASN A 324 -1.44 -23.38 -3.80
N ASN A 325 -2.73 -23.71 -3.94
CA ASN A 325 -3.29 -24.93 -3.34
C ASN A 325 -2.77 -26.22 -4.00
N ASN A 326 -2.45 -26.20 -5.30
CA ASN A 326 -1.90 -27.36 -6.01
C ASN A 326 -0.46 -27.72 -5.57
N ASN A 327 0.27 -26.80 -4.95
CA ASN A 327 1.60 -27.09 -4.39
C ASN A 327 1.54 -27.85 -3.06
N ASN A 328 0.49 -27.64 -2.26
CA ASN A 328 0.34 -28.34 -0.99
C ASN A 328 -0.15 -29.78 -1.16
N SER A 329 -0.72 -30.13 -2.31
CA SER A 329 -1.07 -31.53 -2.65
C SER A 329 0.09 -32.32 -3.25
N ASN A 330 1.12 -31.67 -3.80
CA ASN A 330 2.30 -32.34 -4.36
C ASN A 330 3.47 -32.47 -3.35
N ALA A 331 3.42 -31.76 -2.23
CA ALA A 331 4.43 -31.87 -1.15
C ALA A 331 4.23 -33.10 -0.24
N THR A 332 3.12 -33.84 -0.37
CA THR A 332 2.79 -35.04 0.43
C THR A 332 2.87 -36.36 -0.35
N SER A 333 3.28 -36.35 -1.62
CA SER A 333 3.28 -37.55 -2.47
C SER A 333 4.63 -38.30 -2.54
N ASN A 334 5.71 -37.80 -1.93
CA ASN A 334 7.04 -38.42 -2.04
C ASN A 334 7.61 -38.90 -0.68
N ASN A 335 6.79 -39.48 0.18
CA ASN A 335 7.23 -40.31 1.30
C ASN A 335 6.12 -41.29 1.70
N ASN A 336 6.01 -42.40 0.96
CA ASN A 336 5.61 -43.69 1.52
C ASN A 336 5.80 -44.78 0.45
N SER A 337 7.04 -45.25 0.34
CA SER A 337 7.30 -46.63 -0.04
C SER A 337 6.98 -47.52 1.18
N ASN A 338 6.29 -48.62 0.90
CA ASN A 338 6.05 -49.78 1.76
C ASN A 338 5.18 -49.59 3.01
N VAL A 339 3.87 -49.84 2.88
CA VAL A 339 3.17 -50.80 3.75
C VAL A 339 2.06 -51.50 2.93
N ASN A 340 2.21 -52.81 2.75
CA ASN A 340 1.13 -53.71 2.35
C ASN A 340 0.01 -53.67 3.39
N ASN A 341 -1.25 -53.52 2.97
CA ASN A 341 -2.30 -54.41 3.48
C ASN A 341 -3.55 -54.40 2.60
N ASN A 342 -3.97 -55.61 2.26
CA ASN A 342 -5.26 -55.96 1.70
C ASN A 342 -6.40 -55.42 2.58
N ASN A 343 -7.45 -54.87 1.96
CA ASN A 343 -8.78 -55.47 2.12
C ASN A 343 -9.81 -54.94 1.13
N ASN A 344 -10.64 -55.89 0.71
CA ASN A 344 -11.70 -55.82 -0.27
C ASN A 344 -12.92 -54.98 0.15
N ASN A 345 -13.70 -54.67 -0.90
CA ASN A 345 -15.16 -54.67 -0.99
C ASN A 345 -15.96 -53.35 -0.93
N ASN A 346 -16.59 -53.11 -2.08
CA ASN A 346 -18.02 -52.89 -2.30
C ASN A 346 -18.63 -51.49 -2.21
N ASN A 347 -18.84 -50.94 -3.41
CA ASN A 347 -20.15 -50.79 -4.08
C ASN A 347 -21.07 -49.59 -3.75
N LYS A 348 -21.65 -49.07 -4.86
CA LYS A 348 -22.90 -48.31 -5.05
C LYS A 348 -22.87 -46.76 -4.99
N ASN A 349 -22.86 -46.20 -6.20
CA ASN A 349 -23.88 -45.30 -6.80
C ASN A 349 -24.94 -44.70 -5.86
N ASN A 350 -25.13 -43.37 -5.97
CA ASN A 350 -26.42 -42.84 -6.40
C ASN A 350 -26.34 -41.40 -6.95
N ASN A 351 -27.10 -41.20 -8.03
CA ASN A 351 -27.34 -39.97 -8.79
C ASN A 351 -28.39 -39.05 -8.12
N ASN A 352 -28.56 -37.89 -8.77
CA ASN A 352 -29.71 -36.95 -8.82
C ASN A 352 -29.63 -35.72 -7.91
N SER A 353 -30.09 -34.53 -8.30
CA SER A 353 -30.31 -33.83 -9.59
C SER A 353 -30.93 -32.46 -9.25
N ASN A 354 -30.67 -31.47 -10.12
CA ASN A 354 -31.41 -30.22 -10.40
C ASN A 354 -31.98 -29.34 -9.27
N THR A 355 -31.73 -28.03 -9.37
CA THR A 355 -32.74 -27.07 -9.88
C THR A 355 -32.17 -25.65 -10.12
N ASN A 356 -32.67 -25.04 -11.19
CA ASN A 356 -32.45 -23.67 -11.64
C ASN A 356 -32.99 -22.62 -10.65
N ASN A 357 -32.37 -21.44 -10.62
CA ASN A 357 -33.14 -20.19 -10.51
C ASN A 357 -32.41 -19.01 -11.17
N ASN A 358 -33.09 -18.41 -12.16
CA ASN A 358 -32.77 -17.14 -12.79
C ASN A 358 -33.04 -15.99 -11.82
N ASN A 359 -32.21 -14.94 -11.85
CA ASN A 359 -32.68 -13.59 -11.57
C ASN A 359 -31.82 -12.53 -12.26
N ASN A 360 -32.53 -11.63 -12.95
CA ASN A 360 -32.06 -10.50 -13.75
C ASN A 360 -31.36 -9.43 -12.90
N ASN A 361 -30.23 -8.91 -13.39
CA ASN A 361 -29.59 -7.69 -12.87
C ASN A 361 -29.73 -6.56 -13.89
N ASN A 362 -30.49 -5.52 -13.52
CA ASN A 362 -30.50 -4.22 -14.19
C ASN A 362 -29.37 -3.34 -13.61
N ASN A 363 -28.43 -2.94 -14.47
CA ASN A 363 -27.39 -1.95 -14.17
C ASN A 363 -27.90 -0.55 -14.51
N ASN A 364 -28.07 0.31 -13.50
CA ASN A 364 -28.16 1.76 -13.69
C ASN A 364 -26.85 2.42 -13.22
N ASN A 365 -26.05 2.83 -14.20
CA ASN A 365 -24.91 3.74 -14.04
C ASN A 365 -25.44 5.17 -13.90
N ASN A 366 -25.17 5.84 -12.78
CA ASN A 366 -25.30 7.30 -12.69
C ASN A 366 -23.94 7.92 -12.34
N GLY A 367 -23.57 8.92 -13.14
CA GLY A 367 -22.25 9.51 -13.22
C GLY A 367 -21.88 10.42 -12.05
N TRP A 368 -20.59 10.43 -11.75
CA TRP A 368 -19.96 11.36 -10.83
C TRP A 368 -18.66 11.86 -11.49
N ASN A 369 -18.77 12.96 -12.24
CA ASN A 369 -17.63 13.74 -12.73
C ASN A 369 -17.60 15.08 -11.96
N ASN A 370 -16.38 15.60 -11.76
CA ASN A 370 -15.97 16.87 -11.15
C ASN A 370 -15.84 16.95 -9.63
N TRP A 371 -14.67 16.53 -9.13
CA TRP A 371 -14.09 17.06 -7.89
C TRP A 371 -12.58 17.29 -8.07
N ASN A 372 -12.20 18.35 -8.79
CA ASN A 372 -10.83 18.85 -8.88
C ASN A 372 -10.86 20.37 -8.75
N ASN A 373 -10.87 20.91 -7.52
CA ASN A 373 -10.31 22.25 -7.26
C ASN A 373 -10.23 22.60 -5.77
N TRP A 374 -9.35 21.96 -4.99
CA TRP A 374 -9.06 22.47 -3.65
C TRP A 374 -7.55 22.39 -3.40
N ASN A 375 -6.93 23.57 -3.49
CA ASN A 375 -5.51 23.81 -3.24
C ASN A 375 -5.30 23.89 -1.72
N TRP A 376 -4.85 22.80 -1.09
CA TRP A 376 -4.64 22.73 0.36
C TRP A 376 -3.17 22.96 0.72
N ASN A 377 -2.81 24.22 0.94
CA ASN A 377 -1.51 24.61 1.50
C ASN A 377 -1.59 24.63 3.04
N TRP A 378 -1.14 23.57 3.70
CA TRP A 378 -1.11 23.47 5.17
C TRP A 378 0.31 23.43 5.72
N TRP A 379 1.08 24.47 5.43
CA TRP A 379 2.45 24.63 5.93
C TRP A 379 2.62 26.06 6.46
N ASP A 380 2.30 26.32 7.75
CA ASP A 380 3.06 27.28 8.60
C ASP A 380 2.50 27.54 10.02
N GLN A 381 2.20 26.52 10.83
CA GLN A 381 1.90 26.78 12.26
C GLN A 381 2.51 25.77 13.21
N SER A 382 3.85 25.72 13.22
CA SER A 382 4.61 25.38 14.44
C SER A 382 6.05 25.84 14.27
N ASN A 383 6.34 27.05 14.78
CA ASN A 383 7.64 27.60 15.21
C ASN A 383 7.81 29.05 14.75
N ASN A 384 7.36 29.99 15.57
CA ASN A 384 7.88 31.35 15.53
C ASN A 384 8.23 31.78 16.95
N ASN A 385 9.49 31.61 17.32
CA ASN A 385 10.13 32.36 18.39
C ASN A 385 11.52 32.78 17.89
N ASN A 386 11.75 34.10 17.94
CA ASN A 386 13.01 34.84 17.88
C ASN A 386 13.72 35.01 16.52
N ASN A 387 13.49 36.17 15.91
CA ASN A 387 14.47 36.89 15.10
C ASN A 387 15.36 37.74 16.02
N ASN A 388 16.69 37.68 15.85
CA ASN A 388 17.47 38.86 15.45
C ASN A 388 18.98 38.58 15.27
N ASN A 389 19.49 39.20 14.20
CA ASN A 389 20.81 39.83 14.01
C ASN A 389 22.04 39.04 13.50
N ASN A 390 22.33 39.33 12.22
CA ASN A 390 23.52 40.01 11.66
C ASN A 390 24.90 39.33 11.50
N ASN A 391 25.35 39.48 10.24
CA ASN A 391 26.68 39.90 9.75
C ASN A 391 27.88 38.92 9.64
N ASN A 392 28.18 38.61 8.37
CA ASN A 392 29.40 38.87 7.58
C ASN A 392 30.83 38.60 8.13
N ASN A 393 31.59 37.99 7.20
CA ASN A 393 33.01 38.19 6.82
C ASN A 393 34.09 37.14 7.19
N ASN A 394 34.51 36.43 6.14
CA ASN A 394 35.85 36.27 5.56
C ASN A 394 37.05 35.65 6.32
N ASN A 395 37.54 34.58 5.69
CA ASN A 395 38.92 34.34 5.18
C ASN A 395 39.92 33.41 5.92
N ASN A 396 40.32 32.40 5.12
CA ASN A 396 41.68 31.87 4.83
C ASN A 396 42.22 30.60 5.53
N ASN A 397 42.20 29.53 4.71
CA ASN A 397 43.28 28.64 4.27
C ASN A 397 43.96 27.65 5.24
N ASN A 398 43.81 26.35 4.94
CA ASN A 398 44.91 25.53 4.41
C ASN A 398 44.40 24.27 3.66
N ASN A 399 45.09 23.97 2.56
CA ASN A 399 44.77 23.06 1.45
C ASN A 399 44.79 21.56 1.78
N VAL A 400 43.84 20.78 1.22
CA VAL A 400 44.11 19.56 0.43
C VAL A 400 43.10 19.50 -0.72
N SER A 401 43.60 19.39 -1.94
CA SER A 401 42.84 19.45 -3.20
C SER A 401 42.15 18.12 -3.53
N TYR A 402 40.83 18.15 -3.71
CA TYR A 402 40.09 17.24 -4.61
C TYR A 402 39.20 18.10 -5.51
N GLY A 403 39.24 17.82 -6.81
CA GLY A 403 38.84 18.71 -7.89
C GLY A 403 37.43 19.29 -7.83
N SER A 404 37.39 20.60 -8.08
CA SER A 404 36.38 21.39 -8.80
C SER A 404 34.91 20.96 -8.67
N ASN A 405 34.20 21.71 -7.83
CA ASN A 405 32.78 21.99 -7.92
C ASN A 405 32.43 22.59 -9.30
N PRO A 406 31.43 22.09 -10.04
CA PRO A 406 30.63 22.92 -10.89
C PRO A 406 29.32 23.24 -10.14
N SER A 407 29.11 24.53 -9.89
CA SER A 407 27.77 25.11 -9.85
C SER A 407 26.89 24.44 -10.93
N ASN A 408 25.88 23.66 -10.55
CA ASN A 408 24.92 23.18 -11.54
C ASN A 408 23.57 22.78 -10.94
N ASN A 409 22.54 23.47 -11.42
CA ASN A 409 21.10 23.25 -11.25
C ASN A 409 20.59 21.87 -11.77
N ASN A 410 21.44 20.84 -11.82
CA ASN A 410 21.13 19.52 -12.40
C ASN A 410 21.09 18.36 -11.40
N CYS A 411 21.25 18.60 -10.09
CA CYS A 411 21.04 17.53 -9.12
C CYS A 411 19.53 17.36 -8.83
N LYS A 412 18.87 16.47 -9.57
CA LYS A 412 17.52 15.96 -9.27
C LYS A 412 17.46 14.41 -9.21
N PRO A 413 18.20 13.74 -8.32
CA PRO A 413 18.06 12.30 -8.18
C PRO A 413 16.87 11.95 -7.28
N LEU A 414 16.20 10.84 -7.62
CA LEU A 414 15.38 10.11 -6.67
C LEU A 414 16.24 9.77 -5.43
N TYR A 415 15.78 10.21 -4.26
CA TYR A 415 16.20 9.69 -2.95
C TYR A 415 17.62 9.95 -2.43
N TYR A 416 18.38 10.93 -2.92
CA TYR A 416 19.76 11.11 -2.41
C TYR A 416 20.57 9.79 -2.46
N GLN A 417 20.24 8.87 -3.38
CA GLN A 417 21.02 7.66 -3.59
C GLN A 417 22.40 8.10 -4.05
N CYS A 418 23.41 7.60 -3.37
CA CYS A 418 24.77 8.07 -3.51
C CYS A 418 25.74 6.95 -3.92
N GLY A 419 25.23 5.73 -4.04
CA GLY A 419 26.00 4.56 -4.40
C GLY A 419 25.19 3.27 -4.38
N GLY A 420 25.90 2.15 -4.53
CA GLY A 420 25.35 0.80 -4.70
C GLY A 420 25.86 0.12 -5.97
N LYS A 421 25.97 -1.20 -5.95
CA LYS A 421 26.39 -2.03 -7.09
C LYS A 421 25.47 -1.76 -8.29
N GLY A 422 26.06 -1.24 -9.36
CA GLY A 422 25.34 -0.87 -10.59
C GLY A 422 24.85 0.59 -10.65
N TYR A 423 25.06 1.39 -9.59
CA TYR A 423 24.71 2.81 -9.59
C TYR A 423 25.70 3.60 -10.47
N LYS A 424 25.16 4.31 -11.47
CA LYS A 424 25.90 5.19 -12.40
C LYS A 424 25.47 6.66 -12.31
N GLY A 425 24.62 6.99 -11.34
CA GLY A 425 24.13 8.35 -11.12
C GLY A 425 25.18 9.22 -10.42
N SER A 426 24.91 10.52 -10.37
CA SER A 426 25.77 11.48 -9.66
C SER A 426 25.58 11.38 -8.15
N THR A 427 26.66 11.19 -7.40
CA THR A 427 26.65 11.24 -5.93
C THR A 427 26.55 12.69 -5.45
N CYS A 428 25.38 13.10 -4.96
CA CYS A 428 25.12 14.46 -4.47
C CYS A 428 25.18 14.60 -2.93
N CYS A 429 25.90 13.74 -2.21
CA CYS A 429 26.03 13.86 -0.76
C CYS A 429 27.10 14.88 -0.34
N LYS A 430 27.00 15.38 0.90
CA LYS A 430 28.18 15.88 1.60
C LYS A 430 29.24 14.77 1.66
N GLN A 431 30.51 15.14 1.49
CA GLN A 431 31.61 14.19 1.54
C GLN A 431 31.54 13.35 2.82
N GLY A 432 31.62 12.03 2.68
CA GLY A 432 31.55 11.08 3.80
C GLY A 432 30.15 10.76 4.33
N SER A 433 29.07 11.39 3.84
CA SER A 433 27.71 11.10 4.32
C SER A 433 26.97 10.03 3.50
N CYS A 434 27.60 9.44 2.49
CA CYS A 434 27.01 8.32 1.75
C CYS A 434 27.09 7.01 2.56
N LYS A 435 25.97 6.58 3.16
CA LYS A 435 25.92 5.34 3.96
C LYS A 435 25.41 4.17 3.13
N LYS A 436 26.10 3.03 3.19
CA LYS A 436 25.67 1.78 2.56
C LYS A 436 24.55 1.14 3.38
N PHE A 437 23.43 0.86 2.73
CA PHE A 437 22.29 0.16 3.32
C PHE A 437 22.19 -1.28 2.79
N SER A 438 22.59 -1.51 1.54
CA SER A 438 22.71 -2.84 0.95
C SER A 438 23.81 -2.86 -0.12
N GLU A 439 24.08 -4.02 -0.73
CA GLU A 439 25.02 -4.09 -1.85
C GLU A 439 24.63 -3.21 -3.02
N ILE A 440 23.34 -3.04 -3.30
CA ILE A 440 22.83 -2.29 -4.45
C ILE A 440 22.38 -0.87 -4.10
N PHE A 441 22.44 -0.47 -2.82
CA PHE A 441 21.88 0.80 -2.38
C PHE A 441 22.69 1.46 -1.26
N SER A 442 23.07 2.72 -1.48
CA SER A 442 23.64 3.63 -0.49
C SER A 442 22.93 4.98 -0.57
N MET A 443 22.70 5.65 0.56
CA MET A 443 21.95 6.91 0.64
C MET A 443 22.70 7.94 1.49
N CYS A 444 22.56 9.22 1.17
CA CYS A 444 23.07 10.30 2.01
C CYS A 444 22.42 10.26 3.41
N SER A 445 23.22 10.35 4.45
CA SER A 445 22.81 10.41 5.86
C SER A 445 22.71 11.81 6.41
#